data_AF-A0A5A7RNB3-F1
#
_entry.id   AF-A0A5A7RNB3-F1
#
_cell.length_a   1.000
_cell.length_b   1.000
_cell.length_c   1.000
_cell.angle_alpha   90.00
_cell.angle_beta   90.00
_cell.angle_gamma   90.00
#
_symmetry.space_group_name_H-M   'P 1'
#
loop_
_entity.id
_entity.type
_entity.pdbx_description
1 polymer ?
#
loop_
_entity_poly.entity_id
_entity_poly.type
_entity_poly.pdbx_seq_one_letter_code
_entity_poly.pdbx_strand_id
1 'polypeptide(L)'
;MDNVTVTILAILSFLLVWLGIMIFTTKPEEKEEEQKEVQEESQPVSDEIERYKQRVAELERKLRKLEEKPANDKLLEWLTELHRENEFLRMKLSHLEGGRMHFEGESLKYENDKLKKEIEEYRARIEKLENEVKELRSSLNYYRDLVSKLQGSYTVLNKYNYRLCIRDVDTGEYHYELVKLPPDFDPFNPTYITRDGFEVYEEYGIRIPTKLGDIIREEFKKDMYLRDFELGK
;
A
#
# COMPACT_ATOMS: atom_id res chain seq x y z
N MET A 1 34.92 -36.66 -73.13
CA MET A 1 35.38 -35.95 -71.91
C MET A 1 36.82 -35.62 -72.15
N ASP A 2 37.12 -34.33 -72.24
CA ASP A 2 38.47 -33.85 -72.51
C ASP A 2 39.32 -34.01 -71.24
N ASN A 3 40.64 -34.17 -71.38
CA ASN A 3 41.53 -34.34 -70.23
C ASN A 3 41.36 -33.22 -69.18
N VAL A 4 40.96 -32.02 -69.63
CA VAL A 4 40.65 -30.87 -68.77
C VAL A 4 39.41 -31.10 -67.90
N THR A 5 38.37 -31.76 -68.42
CA THR A 5 37.16 -32.05 -67.63
C THR A 5 37.43 -33.11 -66.56
N VAL A 6 38.30 -34.09 -66.87
CA VAL A 6 38.71 -35.14 -65.92
C VAL A 6 39.59 -34.56 -64.81
N THR A 7 40.52 -33.65 -65.14
CA THR A 7 41.37 -33.02 -64.12
C THR A 7 40.58 -32.09 -63.20
N ILE A 8 39.60 -31.34 -63.73
CA ILE A 8 38.71 -30.51 -62.91
C ILE A 8 37.90 -31.38 -61.95
N LEU A 9 37.31 -32.48 -62.41
CA LEU A 9 36.56 -33.42 -61.57
C LEU A 9 37.43 -34.06 -60.47
N ALA A 10 38.68 -34.40 -60.79
CA ALA A 10 39.62 -34.94 -59.81
C ALA A 10 39.96 -33.91 -58.72
N ILE A 11 40.23 -32.66 -59.10
CA ILE A 11 40.51 -31.57 -58.15
C ILE A 11 39.28 -31.28 -57.28
N LEU A 12 38.08 -31.31 -57.85
CA LEU A 12 36.83 -31.09 -57.13
C LEU A 12 36.54 -32.23 -56.14
N SER A 13 36.80 -33.48 -56.52
CA SER A 13 36.71 -34.62 -55.58
C SER A 13 37.73 -34.52 -54.45
N PHE A 14 38.93 -34.02 -54.74
CA PHE A 14 39.99 -33.87 -53.73
C PHE A 14 39.65 -32.74 -52.76
N LEU A 15 39.10 -31.63 -53.26
CA LEU A 15 38.60 -30.53 -52.44
C LEU A 15 37.44 -30.98 -51.55
N LEU A 16 36.49 -31.77 -52.06
CA LEU A 16 35.37 -32.27 -51.26
C LEU A 16 35.81 -33.25 -50.18
N VAL A 17 36.76 -34.14 -50.48
CA VAL A 17 37.38 -35.03 -49.48
C VAL A 17 38.16 -34.22 -48.46
N TRP A 18 38.90 -33.20 -48.88
CA TRP A 18 39.65 -32.32 -48.00
C TRP A 18 38.74 -31.49 -47.10
N LEU A 19 37.61 -30.98 -47.61
CA LEU A 19 36.58 -30.28 -46.84
C LEU A 19 35.89 -31.23 -45.84
N GLY A 20 35.62 -32.47 -46.25
CA GLY A 20 35.08 -33.51 -45.37
C GLY A 20 36.04 -33.87 -44.24
N ILE A 21 37.34 -33.96 -44.53
CA ILE A 21 38.39 -34.16 -43.51
C ILE A 21 38.46 -32.93 -42.61
N MET A 22 38.44 -31.70 -43.14
CA MET A 22 38.52 -30.48 -42.34
C MET A 22 37.37 -30.37 -41.34
N ILE A 23 36.13 -30.62 -41.77
CA ILE A 23 34.93 -30.61 -40.91
C ILE A 23 34.99 -31.73 -39.85
N PHE A 24 35.53 -32.90 -40.20
CA PHE A 24 35.66 -34.04 -39.27
C PHE A 24 36.83 -33.89 -38.28
N THR A 25 37.89 -33.16 -38.65
CA THR A 25 39.06 -32.91 -37.78
C THR A 25 38.91 -31.68 -36.89
N THR A 26 38.03 -30.73 -37.22
CA THR A 26 37.59 -29.70 -36.27
C THR A 26 36.59 -30.33 -35.30
N LYS A 27 37.10 -31.08 -34.33
CA LYS A 27 36.32 -31.58 -33.20
C LYS A 27 35.58 -30.42 -32.52
N PRO A 28 34.40 -30.66 -31.89
CA PRO A 28 33.75 -29.68 -31.01
C PRO A 28 34.49 -29.48 -29.67
N GLU A 29 35.75 -29.90 -29.55
CA GLU A 29 36.51 -29.85 -28.29
C GLU A 29 36.78 -28.41 -27.84
N GLU A 30 37.13 -27.46 -28.72
CA GLU A 30 37.42 -26.08 -28.29
C GLU A 30 36.18 -25.36 -27.71
N LYS A 31 34.98 -25.62 -28.23
CA LYS A 31 33.73 -25.03 -27.70
C LYS A 31 33.23 -25.73 -26.43
N GLU A 32 33.49 -27.03 -26.28
CA GLU A 32 33.19 -27.76 -25.06
C GLU A 32 34.23 -27.47 -23.96
N GLU A 33 35.49 -27.23 -24.30
CA GLU A 33 36.55 -26.87 -23.36
C GLU A 33 36.41 -25.42 -22.90
N GLU A 34 36.10 -24.46 -23.78
CA GLU A 34 35.75 -23.09 -23.32
C GLU A 34 34.47 -23.09 -22.47
N GLN A 35 33.46 -23.92 -22.78
CA GLN A 35 32.26 -24.03 -21.95
C GLN A 35 32.50 -24.80 -20.64
N LYS A 36 33.42 -25.78 -20.61
CA LYS A 36 33.82 -26.51 -19.41
C LYS A 36 34.74 -25.69 -18.53
N GLU A 37 35.70 -24.95 -19.07
CA GLU A 37 36.56 -24.02 -18.32
C GLU A 37 35.74 -22.85 -17.76
N VAL A 38 34.82 -22.28 -18.54
CA VAL A 38 33.90 -21.24 -18.03
C VAL A 38 32.93 -21.82 -16.98
N GLN A 39 32.51 -23.09 -17.09
CA GLN A 39 31.72 -23.77 -16.04
C GLN A 39 32.54 -24.15 -14.80
N GLU A 40 33.79 -24.56 -14.94
CA GLU A 40 34.70 -24.94 -13.84
C GLU A 40 35.31 -23.73 -13.13
N GLU A 41 35.48 -22.58 -13.79
CA GLU A 41 35.84 -21.32 -13.12
C GLU A 41 34.64 -20.60 -12.49
N SER A 42 33.43 -20.76 -13.06
CA SER A 42 32.21 -20.18 -12.47
C SER A 42 31.65 -20.95 -11.28
N GLN A 43 31.95 -22.26 -11.15
CA GLN A 43 31.61 -23.07 -9.97
C GLN A 43 32.28 -22.58 -8.66
N PRO A 44 33.62 -22.40 -8.56
CA PRO A 44 34.27 -21.93 -7.35
C PRO A 44 33.89 -20.48 -7.03
N VAL A 45 33.69 -19.63 -8.05
CA VAL A 45 33.21 -18.26 -7.86
C VAL A 45 31.76 -18.26 -7.35
N SER A 46 30.91 -19.17 -7.85
CA SER A 46 29.54 -19.36 -7.33
C SER A 46 29.55 -19.83 -5.88
N ASP A 47 30.41 -20.79 -5.54
CA ASP A 47 30.56 -21.30 -4.17
C ASP A 47 31.08 -20.23 -3.21
N GLU A 48 32.02 -19.39 -3.67
CA GLU A 48 32.50 -18.24 -2.90
C GLU A 48 31.40 -17.21 -2.69
N ILE A 49 30.63 -16.87 -3.73
CA ILE A 49 29.47 -15.98 -3.64
C ILE A 49 28.43 -16.52 -2.66
N GLU A 50 28.16 -17.83 -2.65
CA GLU A 50 27.27 -18.45 -1.68
C GLU A 50 27.80 -18.37 -0.25
N ARG A 51 29.10 -18.60 -0.04
CA ARG A 51 29.75 -18.41 1.28
C ARG A 51 29.68 -16.96 1.73
N TYR A 52 29.90 -16.00 0.83
CA TYR A 52 29.77 -14.58 1.15
C TYR A 52 28.32 -14.22 1.48
N LYS A 53 27.33 -14.73 0.74
CA LYS A 53 25.90 -14.54 1.06
C LYS A 53 25.53 -15.12 2.42
N GLN A 54 26.00 -16.32 2.74
CA GLN A 54 25.77 -16.93 4.05
C GLN A 54 26.42 -16.11 5.18
N ARG A 55 27.65 -15.62 4.96
CA ARG A 55 28.36 -14.78 5.93
C ARG A 55 27.68 -13.42 6.11
N VAL A 56 27.16 -12.82 5.05
CA VAL A 56 26.35 -11.58 5.11
C VAL A 56 25.07 -11.82 5.90
N ALA A 57 24.33 -12.90 5.61
CA ALA A 57 23.12 -13.25 6.36
C ALA A 57 23.41 -13.55 7.85
N GLU A 58 24.55 -14.15 8.16
CA GLU A 58 24.99 -14.38 9.53
C GLU A 58 25.35 -13.06 10.24
N LEU A 59 26.04 -12.16 9.56
CA LEU A 59 26.38 -10.83 10.05
C LEU A 59 25.12 -9.99 10.29
N GLU A 60 24.15 -10.02 9.37
CA GLU A 60 22.85 -9.35 9.54
C GLU A 60 22.07 -9.89 10.75
N ARG A 61 22.07 -11.20 10.96
CA ARG A 61 21.47 -11.80 12.18
C ARG A 61 22.20 -11.36 13.45
N LYS A 62 23.53 -11.26 13.41
CA LYS A 62 24.34 -10.77 14.54
C LYS A 62 24.09 -9.28 14.80
N LEU A 63 23.93 -8.47 13.76
CA LEU A 63 23.56 -7.06 13.84
C LEU A 63 22.17 -6.89 14.46
N ARG A 64 21.17 -7.63 13.98
CA ARG A 64 19.83 -7.66 14.61
C ARG A 64 19.88 -8.04 16.09
N LYS A 65 20.64 -9.08 16.46
CA LYS A 65 20.80 -9.47 17.86
C LYS A 65 21.53 -8.42 18.71
N LEU A 66 22.40 -7.61 18.11
CA LEU A 66 23.07 -6.50 18.79
C LEU A 66 22.17 -5.26 18.89
N GLU A 67 21.31 -5.01 17.90
CA GLU A 67 20.26 -3.97 17.92
C GLU A 67 19.12 -4.33 18.90
N GLU A 68 18.82 -5.62 19.07
CA GLU A 68 17.85 -6.14 20.04
C GLU A 68 18.37 -6.09 21.49
N LYS A 69 19.70 -6.11 21.70
CA LYS A 69 20.25 -5.84 23.02
C LYS A 69 19.93 -4.39 23.38
N PRO A 70 19.52 -4.09 24.63
CA PRO A 70 19.24 -2.73 25.03
C PRO A 70 20.46 -1.87 24.68
N ALA A 71 20.26 -0.90 23.80
CA ALA A 71 21.29 0.04 23.39
C ALA A 71 21.95 0.64 24.64
N ASN A 72 23.20 1.11 24.50
CA ASN A 72 23.97 1.66 25.61
C ASN A 72 23.16 2.66 26.46
N ASP A 73 22.25 3.42 25.82
CA ASP A 73 21.34 4.37 26.46
C ASP A 73 20.27 3.70 27.36
N LYS A 74 19.66 2.58 26.91
CA LYS A 74 18.73 1.79 27.75
C LYS A 74 19.46 1.11 28.90
N LEU A 75 20.69 0.65 28.68
CA LEU A 75 21.54 0.11 29.73
C LEU A 75 21.93 1.18 30.75
N LEU A 76 22.25 2.40 30.29
CA LEU A 76 22.49 3.56 31.16
C LEU A 76 21.24 3.91 31.96
N GLU A 77 20.06 3.93 31.33
CA GLU A 77 18.79 4.17 32.00
C GLU A 77 18.53 3.12 33.09
N TRP A 78 18.68 1.83 32.77
CA TRP A 78 18.56 0.74 33.76
C TRP A 78 19.60 0.83 34.86
N LEU A 79 20.85 1.20 34.55
CA LEU A 79 21.90 1.40 35.54
C LEU A 79 21.54 2.55 36.49
N THR A 80 21.02 3.66 35.96
CA THR A 80 20.60 4.80 36.78
C THR A 80 19.40 4.45 37.67
N GLU A 81 18.46 3.65 37.17
CA GLU A 81 17.30 3.20 37.94
C GLU A 81 17.72 2.23 39.06
N LEU A 82 18.56 1.24 38.73
CA LEU A 82 19.17 0.33 39.73
C LEU A 82 19.99 1.06 40.78
N HIS A 83 20.67 2.15 40.40
CA HIS A 83 21.45 2.94 41.35
C HIS A 83 20.57 3.71 42.32
N ARG A 84 19.48 4.32 41.82
CA ARG A 84 18.45 4.97 42.66
C ARG A 84 17.76 3.97 43.58
N GLU A 85 17.42 2.80 43.07
CA GLU A 85 16.77 1.74 43.86
C GLU A 85 17.70 1.21 44.95
N ASN A 86 19.00 1.06 44.67
CA ASN A 86 20.00 0.74 45.70
C ASN A 86 20.15 1.83 46.76
N GLU A 87 20.16 3.11 46.39
CA GLU A 87 20.16 4.20 47.36
C GLU A 87 18.91 4.17 48.24
N PHE A 88 17.74 3.99 47.64
CA PHE A 88 16.48 3.88 48.36
C PHE A 88 16.49 2.71 49.35
N LEU A 89 16.99 1.54 48.94
CA LEU A 89 17.11 0.38 49.82
C LEU A 89 18.14 0.60 50.95
N ARG A 90 19.26 1.28 50.68
CA ARG A 90 20.23 1.67 51.71
C ARG A 90 19.62 2.63 52.73
N MET A 91 18.83 3.58 52.27
CA MET A 91 18.11 4.52 53.11
C MET A 91 17.03 3.81 53.96
N LYS A 92 16.39 2.77 53.42
CA LYS A 92 15.44 1.91 54.14
C LYS A 92 16.11 1.04 55.20
N LEU A 93 17.32 0.54 54.93
CA LEU A 93 18.13 -0.21 55.88
C LEU A 93 18.60 0.68 57.05
N SER A 94 19.12 1.88 56.78
CA SER A 94 19.55 2.81 57.84
C SER A 94 18.37 3.28 58.71
N HIS A 95 17.17 3.34 58.14
CA HIS A 95 15.94 3.63 58.87
C HIS A 95 15.52 2.52 59.84
N LEU A 96 15.59 1.25 59.41
CA LEU A 96 15.39 0.09 60.28
C LEU A 96 16.39 0.06 61.44
N GLU A 97 17.57 0.67 61.26
CA GLU A 97 18.62 0.81 62.26
C GLU A 97 18.43 2.00 63.24
N GLY A 98 17.48 2.95 63.04
CA GLY A 98 17.20 3.94 64.11
C GLY A 98 16.44 5.26 63.84
N GLY A 99 15.85 5.52 62.67
CA GLY A 99 15.37 6.88 62.33
C GLY A 99 13.96 6.98 61.76
N ARG A 100 12.91 6.80 62.57
CA ARG A 100 11.53 6.59 62.07
C ARG A 100 10.87 7.74 61.30
N MET A 101 11.22 9.00 61.56
CA MET A 101 10.41 10.15 61.11
C MET A 101 10.96 10.87 59.85
N HIS A 102 12.28 10.90 59.64
CA HIS A 102 12.88 11.54 58.45
C HIS A 102 12.74 10.70 57.18
N PHE A 103 12.75 9.38 57.32
CA PHE A 103 12.66 8.44 56.19
C PHE A 103 11.27 8.39 55.55
N GLU A 104 10.18 8.50 56.33
CA GLU A 104 8.82 8.55 55.78
C GLU A 104 8.66 9.75 54.84
N GLY A 105 9.18 10.92 55.22
CA GLY A 105 9.14 12.13 54.40
C GLY A 105 9.95 12.01 53.10
N GLU A 106 11.15 11.42 53.15
CA GLU A 106 11.99 11.23 51.96
C GLU A 106 11.47 10.11 51.04
N SER A 107 10.93 9.02 51.60
CA SER A 107 10.27 7.96 50.82
C SER A 107 9.04 8.48 50.09
N LEU A 108 8.20 9.26 50.77
CA LEU A 108 7.01 9.88 50.17
C LEU A 108 7.39 10.89 49.08
N LYS A 109 8.53 11.57 49.22
CA LYS A 109 9.05 12.50 48.21
C LYS A 109 9.55 11.76 46.98
N TYR A 110 10.29 10.67 47.16
CA TYR A 110 10.74 9.80 46.06
C TYR A 110 9.56 9.21 45.29
N GLU A 111 8.56 8.69 46.00
CA GLU A 111 7.35 8.13 45.39
C GLU A 111 6.53 9.21 44.65
N ASN A 112 6.41 10.41 45.21
CA ASN A 112 5.81 11.55 44.51
C ASN A 112 6.54 11.92 43.23
N ASP A 113 7.88 11.95 43.26
CA ASP A 113 8.67 12.32 42.09
C ASP A 113 8.62 11.23 41.01
N LYS A 114 8.51 9.95 41.39
CA LYS A 114 8.23 8.85 40.47
C LYS A 114 6.85 8.99 39.82
N LEU A 115 5.81 9.18 40.63
CA LEU A 115 4.44 9.34 40.14
C LEU A 115 4.30 10.56 39.22
N LYS A 116 5.00 11.67 39.51
CA LYS A 116 5.04 12.84 38.62
C LYS A 116 5.63 12.52 37.25
N LYS A 117 6.71 11.74 37.19
CA LYS A 117 7.30 11.31 35.92
C LYS A 117 6.34 10.42 35.14
N GLU A 118 5.72 9.44 35.80
CA GLU A 118 4.71 8.57 35.17
C GLU A 118 3.52 9.39 34.62
N ILE A 119 3.02 10.38 35.37
CA ILE A 119 1.97 11.28 34.90
C ILE A 119 2.40 12.05 33.65
N GLU A 120 3.64 12.55 33.61
CA GLU A 120 4.15 13.31 32.46
C GLU A 120 4.32 12.41 31.22
N GLU A 121 4.78 11.17 31.41
CA GLU A 121 4.84 10.17 30.34
C GLU A 121 3.45 9.81 29.80
N TYR A 122 2.48 9.61 30.68
CA TYR A 122 1.10 9.35 30.26
C TYR A 122 0.49 10.56 29.53
N ARG A 123 0.77 11.80 29.96
CA ARG A 123 0.35 13.01 29.26
C ARG A 123 0.93 13.10 27.86
N ALA A 124 2.24 12.86 27.71
CA ALA A 124 2.90 12.85 26.41
C ALA A 124 2.32 11.76 25.48
N ARG A 125 1.94 10.60 26.05
CA ARG A 125 1.30 9.53 25.29
C ARG A 125 -0.12 9.88 24.84
N ILE A 126 -0.90 10.53 25.71
CA ILE A 126 -2.24 11.03 25.38
C ILE A 126 -2.15 12.05 24.24
N GLU A 127 -1.22 13.01 24.31
CA GLU A 127 -1.05 14.03 23.26
C GLU A 127 -0.71 13.41 21.90
N LYS A 128 0.16 12.39 21.86
CA LYS A 128 0.45 11.64 20.63
C LYS A 128 -0.79 10.96 20.06
N LEU A 129 -1.55 10.26 20.90
CA LEU A 129 -2.78 9.59 20.49
C LEU A 129 -3.85 10.58 20.00
N GLU A 130 -3.97 11.74 20.63
CA GLU A 130 -4.90 12.80 20.20
C GLU A 130 -4.54 13.34 18.82
N ASN A 131 -3.25 13.51 18.53
CA ASN A 131 -2.77 13.91 17.21
C ASN A 131 -3.07 12.84 16.14
N GLU A 132 -2.80 11.57 16.44
CA GLU A 132 -3.13 10.45 15.53
C GLU A 132 -4.65 10.40 15.22
N VAL A 133 -5.50 10.58 16.24
CA VAL A 133 -6.96 10.62 16.06
C VAL A 133 -7.38 11.79 15.16
N LYS A 134 -6.71 12.94 15.28
CA LYS A 134 -6.98 14.12 14.43
C LYS A 134 -6.61 13.86 12.97
N GLU A 135 -5.48 13.22 12.71
CA GLU A 135 -5.04 12.83 11.36
C GLU A 135 -5.94 11.76 10.73
N LEU A 136 -6.38 10.78 11.53
CA LEU A 136 -7.34 9.78 11.08
C LEU A 136 -8.69 10.41 10.73
N ARG A 137 -9.17 11.38 11.52
CA ARG A 137 -10.39 12.12 11.21
C ARG A 137 -10.29 12.94 9.93
N SER A 138 -9.17 13.61 9.67
CA SER A 138 -8.98 14.36 8.42
C SER A 138 -8.93 13.43 7.21
N SER A 139 -8.25 12.29 7.34
CA SER A 139 -8.20 11.25 6.31
C SER A 139 -9.58 10.67 6.01
N LEU A 140 -10.37 10.39 7.05
CA LEU A 140 -11.75 9.92 6.91
C LEU A 140 -12.62 10.92 6.14
N ASN A 141 -12.49 12.22 6.46
CA ASN A 141 -13.22 13.27 5.75
C ASN A 141 -12.82 13.33 4.27
N TYR A 142 -11.52 13.22 3.97
CA TYR A 142 -11.05 13.15 2.59
C TYR A 142 -11.64 11.96 1.82
N TYR A 143 -11.64 10.76 2.41
CA TYR A 143 -12.24 9.59 1.78
C TYR A 143 -13.75 9.73 1.63
N ARG A 144 -14.44 10.33 2.60
CA ARG A 144 -15.87 10.61 2.52
C ARG A 144 -16.20 11.55 1.36
N ASP A 145 -15.40 12.59 1.15
CA ASP A 145 -15.53 13.50 0.01
C ASP A 145 -15.27 12.78 -1.31
N LEU A 146 -14.24 11.94 -1.37
CA LEU A 146 -13.94 11.13 -2.55
C LEU A 146 -15.09 10.19 -2.91
N VAL A 147 -15.63 9.48 -1.92
CA VAL A 147 -16.80 8.60 -2.10
C VAL A 147 -18.02 9.41 -2.55
N SER A 148 -18.24 10.60 -1.99
CA SER A 148 -19.35 11.46 -2.40
C SER A 148 -19.23 11.89 -3.87
N LYS A 149 -18.02 12.28 -4.30
CA LYS A 149 -17.71 12.60 -5.71
C LYS A 149 -17.91 11.40 -6.63
N LEU A 150 -17.39 10.24 -6.22
CA LEU A 150 -17.53 9.01 -6.99
C LEU A 150 -19.00 8.59 -7.09
N GLN A 151 -19.76 8.66 -5.99
CA GLN A 151 -21.18 8.33 -5.99
C GLN A 151 -21.95 9.24 -6.96
N GLY A 152 -21.68 10.54 -6.99
CA GLY A 152 -22.23 11.45 -8.00
C GLY A 152 -21.85 11.04 -9.44
N SER A 153 -20.59 10.65 -9.68
CA SER A 153 -20.16 10.19 -11.02
C SER A 153 -20.74 8.83 -11.44
N TYR A 154 -20.96 7.90 -10.52
CA TYR A 154 -21.55 6.59 -10.82
C TYR A 154 -23.07 6.65 -10.97
N THR A 155 -23.74 7.62 -10.34
CA THR A 155 -25.17 7.85 -10.57
C THR A 155 -25.43 8.51 -11.93
N VAL A 156 -24.49 9.31 -12.43
CA VAL A 156 -24.61 10.01 -13.73
C VAL A 156 -23.63 9.40 -14.75
N LEU A 157 -24.04 8.32 -15.42
CA LEU A 157 -23.21 7.70 -16.48
C LEU A 157 -23.25 8.49 -17.80
N ASN A 158 -24.37 9.17 -18.07
CA ASN A 158 -24.60 10.11 -19.18
C ASN A 158 -25.89 10.91 -18.87
N LYS A 159 -26.10 12.10 -19.46
CA LYS A 159 -27.33 12.93 -19.38
C LYS A 159 -28.64 12.17 -19.56
N TYR A 160 -28.59 11.02 -20.23
CA TYR A 160 -29.74 10.15 -20.48
C TYR A 160 -29.56 8.74 -19.93
N ASN A 161 -28.52 8.44 -19.14
CA ASN A 161 -28.30 7.12 -18.56
C ASN A 161 -28.01 7.29 -17.07
N TYR A 162 -29.03 7.05 -16.24
CA TYR A 162 -28.90 7.08 -14.79
C TYR A 162 -29.12 5.69 -14.22
N ARG A 163 -28.29 5.31 -13.25
CA ARG A 163 -28.51 4.07 -12.50
C ARG A 163 -29.50 4.36 -11.38
N LEU A 164 -30.76 3.99 -11.59
CA LEU A 164 -31.84 4.19 -10.62
C LEU A 164 -32.01 2.94 -9.77
N CYS A 165 -32.32 3.14 -8.50
CA CYS A 165 -32.68 2.07 -7.58
C CYS A 165 -34.19 1.86 -7.66
N ILE A 166 -34.61 0.79 -8.34
CA ILE A 166 -36.02 0.45 -8.53
C ILE A 166 -36.39 -0.59 -7.47
N ARG A 167 -37.47 -0.32 -6.75
CA ARG A 167 -38.06 -1.30 -5.84
C ARG A 167 -39.00 -2.18 -6.66
N ASP A 168 -38.72 -3.47 -6.67
CA ASP A 168 -39.62 -4.46 -7.24
C ASP A 168 -40.91 -4.50 -6.41
N VAL A 169 -42.05 -4.37 -7.08
CA VAL A 169 -43.38 -4.23 -6.47
C VAL A 169 -43.81 -5.54 -5.83
N ASP A 170 -43.36 -6.67 -6.38
CA ASP A 170 -43.79 -8.01 -5.96
C ASP A 170 -42.88 -8.57 -4.86
N THR A 171 -41.57 -8.35 -4.96
CA THR A 171 -40.58 -8.88 -4.00
C THR A 171 -40.20 -7.87 -2.91
N GLY A 172 -40.41 -6.57 -3.16
CA GLY A 172 -39.98 -5.50 -2.26
C GLY A 172 -38.47 -5.27 -2.24
N GLU A 173 -37.70 -6.04 -3.01
CA GLU A 173 -36.25 -5.93 -3.13
C GLU A 173 -35.86 -4.74 -4.03
N TYR A 174 -34.72 -4.14 -3.73
CA TYR A 174 -34.18 -3.01 -4.48
C TYR A 174 -33.14 -3.52 -5.48
N HIS A 175 -33.36 -3.28 -6.76
CA HIS A 175 -32.39 -3.57 -7.80
C HIS A 175 -31.99 -2.29 -8.54
N TYR A 176 -30.74 -2.25 -9.00
CA TYR A 176 -30.21 -1.11 -9.73
C TYR A 176 -30.36 -1.34 -11.23
N GLU A 177 -31.18 -0.55 -11.89
CA GLU A 177 -31.34 -0.58 -13.35
C GLU A 177 -30.81 0.70 -13.99
N LEU A 178 -30.23 0.55 -15.19
CA LEU A 178 -29.86 1.66 -16.05
C LEU A 178 -31.12 2.20 -16.72
N VAL A 179 -31.66 3.29 -16.20
CA VAL A 179 -32.86 3.92 -16.74
C VAL A 179 -32.45 5.07 -17.65
N LYS A 180 -33.06 5.08 -18.84
CA LYS A 180 -32.93 6.18 -19.78
C LYS A 180 -34.01 7.20 -19.55
N LEU A 181 -33.61 8.41 -19.14
CA LEU A 181 -34.57 9.51 -19.02
C LEU A 181 -35.07 9.90 -20.43
N PRO A 182 -36.38 10.12 -20.61
CA PRO A 182 -36.94 10.61 -21.85
C PRO A 182 -36.29 11.94 -22.30
N PRO A 183 -36.20 12.22 -23.62
CA PRO A 183 -35.56 13.45 -24.13
C PRO A 183 -36.21 14.75 -23.66
N ASP A 184 -37.51 14.69 -23.36
CA ASP A 184 -38.39 15.75 -22.89
C ASP A 184 -38.53 15.81 -21.36
N PHE A 185 -37.83 14.92 -20.63
CA PHE A 185 -37.89 14.86 -19.18
C PHE A 185 -37.43 16.16 -18.52
N ASP A 186 -38.28 16.71 -17.66
CA ASP A 186 -37.99 17.88 -16.83
C ASP A 186 -37.75 17.49 -15.36
N PRO A 187 -36.50 17.53 -14.85
CA PRO A 187 -36.19 17.19 -13.47
C PRO A 187 -36.63 18.26 -12.45
N PHE A 188 -37.08 19.44 -12.89
CA PHE A 188 -37.43 20.56 -12.00
C PHE A 188 -38.88 20.53 -11.52
N ASN A 189 -39.75 19.74 -12.16
CA ASN A 189 -41.17 19.73 -11.87
C ASN A 189 -41.70 18.31 -11.57
N PRO A 190 -41.39 17.74 -10.38
CA PRO A 190 -41.98 16.46 -9.98
C PRO A 190 -43.49 16.61 -9.74
N THR A 191 -44.25 15.55 -10.04
CA THR A 191 -45.71 15.51 -9.80
C THR A 191 -46.01 15.66 -8.30
N TYR A 192 -45.24 14.99 -7.44
CA TYR A 192 -45.23 15.19 -5.98
C TYR A 192 -43.99 14.56 -5.35
N ILE A 193 -43.77 14.87 -4.07
CA ILE A 193 -42.69 14.30 -3.25
C ILE A 193 -43.32 13.46 -2.13
N THR A 194 -42.90 12.20 -2.00
CA THR A 194 -43.36 11.31 -0.93
C THR A 194 -42.71 11.67 0.41
N ARG A 195 -43.36 11.27 1.52
CA ARG A 195 -42.80 11.45 2.88
C ARG A 195 -41.47 10.72 3.08
N ASP A 196 -41.24 9.66 2.30
CA ASP A 196 -40.02 8.86 2.32
C ASP A 196 -38.86 9.50 1.51
N GLY A 197 -39.07 10.70 0.96
CA GLY A 197 -38.04 11.45 0.25
C GLY A 197 -37.84 10.99 -1.19
N PHE A 198 -38.91 10.63 -1.90
CA PHE A 198 -38.88 10.34 -3.34
C PHE A 198 -39.68 11.37 -4.13
N GLU A 199 -39.09 11.87 -5.20
CA GLU A 199 -39.73 12.67 -6.24
C GLU A 199 -40.38 11.72 -7.25
N VAL A 200 -41.69 11.89 -7.46
CA VAL A 200 -42.48 11.05 -8.36
C VAL A 200 -42.85 11.87 -9.60
N TYR A 201 -42.59 11.30 -10.77
CA TYR A 201 -42.92 11.85 -12.08
C TYR A 201 -43.90 10.90 -12.77
N GLU A 202 -45.20 11.08 -12.54
CA GLU A 202 -46.23 10.14 -13.00
C GLU A 202 -46.32 10.06 -14.52
N GLU A 203 -46.14 11.18 -15.21
CA GLU A 203 -46.15 11.26 -16.69
C GLU A 203 -45.11 10.34 -17.33
N TYR A 204 -43.98 10.15 -16.66
CA TYR A 204 -42.87 9.33 -17.15
C TYR A 204 -42.80 7.96 -16.46
N GLY A 205 -43.63 7.71 -15.43
CA GLY A 205 -43.55 6.50 -14.61
C GLY A 205 -42.27 6.38 -13.78
N ILE A 206 -41.62 7.50 -13.45
CA ILE A 206 -40.30 7.54 -12.83
C ILE A 206 -40.39 7.95 -11.35
N ARG A 207 -39.60 7.29 -10.49
CA ARG A 207 -39.41 7.67 -9.08
C ARG A 207 -37.94 7.84 -8.76
N ILE A 208 -37.57 9.00 -8.24
CA ILE A 208 -36.17 9.37 -7.98
C ILE A 208 -36.04 9.79 -6.52
N PRO A 209 -35.09 9.24 -5.74
CA PRO A 209 -34.79 9.76 -4.41
C PRO A 209 -34.42 11.25 -4.49
N THR A 210 -34.94 12.10 -3.60
CA THR A 210 -34.73 13.56 -3.64
C THR A 210 -33.25 13.96 -3.76
N LYS A 211 -32.36 13.28 -3.04
CA LYS A 211 -30.89 13.49 -3.14
C LYS A 211 -30.34 13.24 -4.54
N LEU A 212 -30.88 12.25 -5.25
CA LEU A 212 -30.50 11.97 -6.63
C LEU A 212 -31.15 12.98 -7.58
N GLY A 213 -32.37 13.43 -7.28
CA GLY A 213 -33.04 14.53 -7.98
C GLY A 213 -32.21 15.81 -7.97
N ASP A 214 -31.61 16.16 -6.82
CA ASP A 214 -30.71 17.31 -6.69
C ASP A 214 -29.50 17.21 -7.63
N ILE A 215 -28.85 16.04 -7.67
CA ILE A 215 -27.70 15.77 -8.55
C ILE A 215 -28.12 15.87 -10.02
N ILE A 216 -29.27 15.28 -10.39
CA ILE A 216 -29.80 15.35 -11.76
C ILE A 216 -30.06 16.81 -12.15
N ARG A 217 -30.69 17.59 -11.28
CA ARG A 217 -30.96 19.01 -11.52
C ARG A 217 -29.67 19.82 -11.71
N GLU A 218 -28.63 19.57 -10.93
CA GLU A 218 -27.34 20.24 -11.10
C GLU A 218 -26.72 19.97 -12.46
N GLU A 219 -26.77 18.73 -12.94
CA GLU A 219 -26.29 18.37 -14.28
C GLU A 219 -27.12 19.02 -15.40
N PHE A 220 -28.46 19.00 -15.27
CA PHE A 220 -29.34 19.68 -16.24
C PHE A 220 -29.13 21.21 -16.27
N LYS A 221 -28.82 21.83 -15.12
CA LYS A 221 -28.47 23.25 -15.05
C LYS A 221 -27.18 23.56 -15.79
N LYS A 222 -26.13 22.75 -15.65
CA LYS A 222 -24.84 22.95 -16.34
C LYS A 222 -25.04 23.04 -17.86
N ASP A 223 -25.86 22.17 -18.43
CA ASP A 223 -26.20 22.17 -19.85
C ASP A 223 -27.01 23.39 -20.29
N MET A 224 -27.89 23.90 -19.43
CA MET A 224 -28.66 25.11 -19.71
C MET A 224 -27.72 26.32 -19.80
N TYR A 225 -26.78 26.44 -18.85
CA TYR A 225 -25.76 27.48 -18.87
C TYR A 225 -24.78 27.37 -20.05
N LEU A 226 -24.41 26.15 -20.48
CA LEU A 226 -23.61 25.97 -21.70
C LEU A 226 -24.35 26.45 -22.95
N ARG A 227 -25.64 26.11 -23.09
CA ARG A 227 -26.46 26.56 -24.24
C ARG A 227 -26.63 28.08 -24.28
N ASP A 228 -26.87 28.71 -23.13
CA ASP A 228 -26.99 30.18 -23.04
C ASP A 228 -25.67 30.88 -23.40
N PHE A 229 -24.52 30.26 -23.09
CA PHE A 229 -23.20 30.78 -23.46
C PHE A 229 -22.89 30.62 -24.95
N GLU A 230 -23.40 29.56 -25.60
CA GLU A 230 -23.25 29.34 -27.05
C GLU A 230 -24.21 30.20 -27.89
N LEU A 231 -25.42 30.48 -27.39
CA LEU A 231 -26.41 31.33 -28.04
C LEU A 231 -26.16 32.83 -27.83
N GLY A 232 -25.31 33.20 -26.87
CA GLY A 232 -24.86 34.57 -26.63
C GLY A 232 -23.65 35.01 -27.45
N LYS A 233 -23.22 34.23 -28.45
CA LYS A 233 -22.13 34.54 -29.38
C LYS A 233 -22.62 34.77 -30.81
#